data_AF-A0A3C0BLX4-F1
#
_entry.id   AF-A0A3C0BLX4-F1
#
_cell.length_a   1.000
_cell.length_b   1.000
_cell.length_c   1.000
_cell.angle_alpha   90.00
_cell.angle_beta   90.00
_cell.angle_gamma   90.00
#
_symmetry.space_group_name_H-M   'P 1'
#
loop_
_entity.id
_entity.type
_entity.pdbx_description
1 polymer ?
#
loop_
_entity_poly.entity_id
_entity_poly.type
_entity_poly.pdbx_seq_one_letter_code
_entity_poly.pdbx_strand_id
1 'polypeptide(L)'
;MTQVQEQKEFFADFGNKTGDTVTAIELASINAGKETYRALGLALPAGRIEIWGLIVFCTQGLYFYVAPSENYITAMMRQASHEKAPEEQFISISSLEEFKTSLPPRKWYSVIFNESKYRIDASFRRDGITHYFSFTTHKPAFEIQKRMQQYKK
;
A
#
# COMPACT_ATOMS: atom_id res chain seq x y z
N MET A 1 24.62 -6.73 -4.15
CA MET A 1 24.35 -5.40 -4.73
C MET A 1 24.10 -4.43 -3.59
N THR A 2 24.38 -3.14 -3.76
CA THR A 2 24.08 -2.15 -2.70
C THR A 2 22.61 -1.75 -2.78
N GLN A 3 21.97 -1.52 -1.63
CA GLN A 3 20.55 -1.14 -1.51
C GLN A 3 20.15 0.06 -2.39
N VAL A 4 21.12 0.95 -2.68
CA VAL A 4 20.95 2.12 -3.55
C VAL A 4 20.76 1.73 -5.02
N GLN A 5 21.42 0.67 -5.49
CA GLN A 5 21.31 0.21 -6.86
C GLN A 5 19.94 -0.44 -7.12
N GLU A 6 19.50 -1.31 -6.21
CA GLU A 6 18.17 -1.95 -6.27
C GLU A 6 17.04 -0.92 -6.25
N GLN A 7 17.17 0.14 -5.46
CA GLN A 7 16.20 1.23 -5.44
C GLN A 7 16.13 1.98 -6.78
N LYS A 8 17.28 2.28 -7.41
CA LYS A 8 17.31 2.96 -8.70
C LYS A 8 16.69 2.11 -9.81
N GLU A 9 16.97 0.81 -9.81
CA GLU A 9 16.38 -0.13 -10.76
C GLU A 9 14.86 -0.20 -10.59
N PHE A 10 14.37 -0.29 -9.35
CA PHE A 10 12.93 -0.22 -9.07
C PHE A 10 12.31 1.10 -9.56
N PHE A 11 12.95 2.25 -9.33
CA PHE A 11 12.42 3.55 -9.75
C PHE A 11 12.30 3.65 -11.26
N ALA A 12 13.30 3.14 -11.99
CA ALA A 12 13.28 3.10 -13.45
C ALA A 12 12.21 2.15 -13.98
N ASP A 13 12.13 0.92 -13.45
CA ASP A 13 11.12 -0.08 -13.87
C ASP A 13 9.70 0.40 -13.59
N PHE A 14 9.42 0.83 -12.36
CA PHE A 14 8.09 1.32 -11.98
C PHE A 14 7.70 2.58 -12.75
N GLY A 15 8.67 3.48 -13.00
CA GLY A 15 8.43 4.67 -13.79
C GLY A 15 8.08 4.35 -15.25
N ASN A 16 8.78 3.38 -15.87
CA ASN A 16 8.45 2.89 -17.20
C ASN A 16 7.05 2.24 -17.24
N LYS A 17 6.68 1.48 -16.21
CA LYS A 17 5.35 0.83 -16.11
C LYS A 17 4.20 1.82 -15.98
N THR A 18 4.41 2.90 -15.23
CA THR A 18 3.35 3.89 -14.93
C THR A 18 3.36 5.11 -15.83
N GLY A 19 4.44 5.32 -16.61
CA GLY A 19 4.66 6.55 -17.37
C GLY A 19 4.88 7.77 -16.48
N ASP A 20 5.28 7.57 -15.22
CA ASP A 20 5.49 8.62 -14.23
C ASP A 20 6.89 8.50 -13.61
N THR A 21 7.39 9.56 -12.98
CA THR A 21 8.73 9.56 -12.36
C THR A 21 8.60 9.32 -10.87
N VAL A 22 9.17 8.20 -10.37
CA VAL A 22 9.19 7.89 -8.94
C VAL A 22 10.06 8.89 -8.19
N THR A 23 9.48 9.58 -7.21
CA THR A 23 10.16 10.58 -6.36
C THR A 23 10.52 10.02 -4.99
N ALA A 24 9.74 9.07 -4.47
CA ALA A 24 10.09 8.31 -3.28
C ALA A 24 9.21 7.06 -3.12
N ILE A 25 9.63 6.21 -2.20
CA ILE A 25 8.88 5.05 -1.73
C ILE A 25 8.79 5.07 -0.21
N GLU A 26 7.71 4.49 0.32
CA GLU A 26 7.52 4.25 1.75
C GLU A 26 6.95 2.85 1.96
N LEU A 27 7.55 2.08 2.86
CA LEU A 27 7.01 0.77 3.24
C LEU A 27 5.75 0.95 4.09
N ALA A 28 4.68 0.27 3.73
CA ALA A 28 3.43 0.27 4.48
C ALA A 28 2.66 -1.04 4.33
N SER A 29 1.78 -1.33 5.28
CA SER A 29 0.73 -2.32 5.12
C SER A 29 -0.63 -1.66 4.88
N ILE A 30 -1.50 -2.30 4.09
CA ILE A 30 -2.92 -2.00 4.04
C ILE A 30 -3.63 -3.02 4.91
N ASN A 31 -4.55 -2.56 5.77
CA ASN A 31 -5.50 -3.39 6.49
C ASN A 31 -6.92 -2.97 6.11
N ALA A 32 -7.73 -3.93 5.67
CA ALA A 32 -9.07 -3.68 5.16
C ALA A 32 -9.98 -4.93 5.27
N GLY A 33 -11.28 -4.73 5.12
CA GLY A 33 -12.21 -5.85 4.91
C GLY A 33 -12.04 -6.50 3.52
N LYS A 34 -12.48 -7.75 3.38
CA LYS A 34 -12.39 -8.51 2.11
C LYS A 34 -13.01 -7.77 0.93
N GLU A 35 -14.17 -7.15 1.12
CA GLU A 35 -14.84 -6.39 0.06
C GLU A 35 -14.05 -5.13 -0.32
N THR A 36 -13.37 -4.48 0.63
CA THR A 36 -12.50 -3.34 0.33
C THR A 36 -11.27 -3.77 -0.48
N TYR A 37 -10.65 -4.91 -0.17
CA TYR A 37 -9.55 -5.44 -1.01
C TYR A 37 -10.00 -5.71 -2.44
N ARG A 38 -11.18 -6.34 -2.61
CA ARG A 38 -11.77 -6.54 -3.93
C ARG A 38 -12.04 -5.22 -4.64
N ALA A 39 -12.60 -4.22 -3.95
CA ALA A 39 -12.85 -2.90 -4.50
C ALA A 39 -11.56 -2.13 -4.82
N LEU A 40 -10.44 -2.43 -4.15
CA LEU A 40 -9.11 -1.94 -4.52
C LEU A 40 -8.50 -2.71 -5.70
N GLY A 41 -9.02 -3.90 -6.03
CA GLY A 41 -8.40 -4.80 -7.01
C GLY A 41 -7.17 -5.53 -6.48
N LEU A 42 -7.06 -5.68 -5.15
CA LEU A 42 -5.97 -6.37 -4.48
C LEU A 42 -6.41 -7.76 -4.01
N ALA A 43 -5.54 -8.75 -4.21
CA ALA A 43 -5.69 -10.11 -3.70
C ALA A 43 -4.98 -10.25 -2.35
N LEU A 44 -5.78 -10.37 -1.29
CA LEU A 44 -5.29 -10.66 0.06
C LEU A 44 -4.82 -12.13 0.14
N PRO A 45 -3.55 -12.41 0.49
CA PRO A 45 -3.09 -13.79 0.67
C PRO A 45 -3.89 -14.53 1.74
N ALA A 46 -4.10 -15.83 1.54
CA ALA A 46 -4.88 -16.66 2.47
C ALA A 46 -4.27 -16.61 3.90
N GLY A 47 -5.13 -16.47 4.91
CA GLY A 47 -4.73 -16.41 6.31
C GLY A 47 -4.09 -15.08 6.75
N ARG A 48 -3.98 -14.08 5.87
CA ARG A 48 -3.53 -12.73 6.22
C ARG A 48 -4.72 -11.80 6.45
N ILE A 49 -4.48 -10.76 7.26
CA ILE A 49 -5.43 -9.66 7.51
C ILE A 49 -4.96 -8.34 6.88
N GLU A 50 -3.69 -8.27 6.49
CA GLU A 50 -3.05 -7.11 5.88
C GLU A 50 -2.17 -7.51 4.70
N ILE A 51 -1.96 -6.58 3.77
CA ILE A 51 -1.05 -6.70 2.63
C ILE A 51 0.09 -5.71 2.82
N TRP A 52 1.33 -6.20 2.82
CA TRP A 52 2.53 -5.38 2.86
C TRP A 52 2.95 -4.95 1.45
N GLY A 53 3.40 -3.71 1.31
CA GLY A 53 3.79 -3.14 0.04
C GLY A 53 4.50 -1.80 0.20
N LEU A 54 4.64 -1.10 -0.92
CA LEU A 54 5.24 0.23 -1.02
C LEU A 54 4.18 1.24 -1.43
N ILE A 55 4.06 2.32 -0.68
CA ILE A 55 3.46 3.55 -1.18
C ILE A 55 4.50 4.20 -2.09
N VAL A 56 4.18 4.30 -3.38
CA VAL A 56 5.08 4.86 -4.39
C VAL A 56 4.58 6.26 -4.75
N PHE A 57 5.38 7.26 -4.38
CA PHE A 57 5.15 8.65 -4.72
C PHE A 57 5.82 8.94 -6.05
N CYS A 58 5.04 9.25 -7.07
CA CYS A 58 5.56 9.68 -8.36
C CYS A 58 5.39 11.19 -8.53
N THR A 59 5.73 11.78 -9.67
CA THR A 59 5.59 13.23 -9.87
C THR A 59 4.12 13.62 -10.00
N GLN A 60 3.29 12.78 -10.63
CA GLN A 60 1.88 13.08 -10.89
C GLN A 60 0.93 12.18 -10.11
N GLY A 61 1.33 10.95 -9.83
CA GLY A 61 0.49 9.91 -9.23
C GLY A 61 1.02 9.37 -7.90
N LEU A 62 0.08 8.82 -7.14
CA LEU A 62 0.30 8.06 -5.92
C LEU A 62 -0.17 6.63 -6.15
N TYR A 63 0.68 5.66 -5.83
CA TYR A 63 0.41 4.25 -6.05
C TYR A 63 0.67 3.43 -4.80
N PHE A 64 0.04 2.25 -4.72
CA PHE A 64 0.44 1.20 -3.77
C PHE A 64 0.87 -0.03 -4.57
N TYR A 65 2.10 -0.48 -4.33
CA TYR A 65 2.76 -1.56 -5.03
C TYR A 65 3.03 -2.74 -4.08
N VAL A 66 2.73 -3.95 -4.53
CA VAL A 66 2.93 -5.20 -3.79
C VAL A 66 3.84 -6.08 -4.62
N ALA A 67 5.04 -6.32 -4.10
CA ALA A 67 5.98 -7.22 -4.75
C ALA A 67 5.44 -8.66 -4.74
N PRO A 68 5.71 -9.45 -5.79
CA PRO A 68 5.45 -10.88 -5.78
C PRO A 68 6.36 -11.51 -4.71
N SER A 69 5.80 -11.80 -3.54
CA SER A 69 6.55 -12.38 -2.43
C SER A 69 5.88 -13.67 -1.96
N GLU A 70 6.67 -14.74 -1.97
CA GLU A 70 6.30 -16.06 -1.50
C GLU A 70 7.30 -16.44 -0.42
N ASN A 71 6.84 -16.95 0.73
CA ASN A 71 7.78 -17.57 1.66
C ASN A 71 8.12 -18.98 1.16
N TYR A 72 9.27 -19.52 1.59
CA TYR A 72 9.80 -20.79 1.10
C TYR A 72 8.82 -21.97 1.24
N ILE A 73 8.08 -22.05 2.34
CA ILE A 73 7.12 -23.13 2.59
C ILE A 73 5.95 -23.05 1.59
N THR A 74 5.42 -21.85 1.37
CA THR A 74 4.35 -21.62 0.38
C THR A 74 4.83 -21.93 -1.04
N ALA A 75 6.07 -21.56 -1.38
CA ALA A 75 6.66 -21.88 -2.68
C ALA A 75 6.79 -23.40 -2.92
N MET A 76 7.17 -24.16 -1.89
CA MET A 76 7.19 -25.62 -1.95
C MET A 76 5.79 -26.22 -2.10
N MET A 77 4.81 -25.76 -1.32
CA MET A 77 3.42 -26.25 -1.44
C MET A 77 2.85 -25.95 -2.81
N ARG A 78 3.11 -24.76 -3.35
CA ARG A 78 2.69 -24.35 -4.70
C ARG A 78 3.31 -25.23 -5.79
N GLN A 79 4.60 -25.55 -5.68
CA GLN A 79 5.25 -26.49 -6.60
C GLN A 79 4.59 -27.87 -6.56
N ALA A 80 4.14 -28.32 -5.38
CA ALA A 80 3.43 -29.58 -5.22
C ALA A 80 1.96 -29.53 -5.71
N SER A 81 1.29 -28.39 -5.63
CA SER A 81 -0.13 -28.21 -6.00
C SER A 81 -0.36 -27.68 -7.42
N HIS A 82 0.70 -27.35 -8.17
CA HIS A 82 0.64 -26.64 -9.46
C HIS A 82 -0.11 -25.30 -9.41
N GLU A 83 -0.18 -24.67 -8.23
CA GLU A 83 -0.82 -23.37 -8.08
C GLU A 83 0.01 -22.23 -8.71
N LYS A 84 -0.67 -21.14 -9.07
CA LYS A 84 -0.03 -19.95 -9.67
C LYS A 84 0.82 -19.21 -8.64
N ALA A 85 1.97 -18.70 -9.08
CA ALA A 85 2.85 -17.90 -8.23
C ALA A 85 2.17 -16.58 -7.83
N PRO A 86 2.55 -15.97 -6.69
CA PRO A 86 2.07 -14.65 -6.34
C PRO A 86 2.43 -13.66 -7.45
N GLU A 87 1.42 -12.99 -8.00
CA GLU A 87 1.62 -11.99 -9.03
C GLU A 87 1.94 -10.63 -8.40
N GLU A 88 2.72 -9.83 -9.14
CA GLU A 88 2.91 -8.42 -8.85
C GLU A 88 1.55 -7.71 -8.89
N GLN A 89 1.25 -6.88 -7.89
CA GLN A 89 -0.01 -6.14 -7.84
C GLN A 89 0.29 -4.67 -7.56
N PHE A 90 -0.40 -3.76 -8.25
CA PHE A 90 -0.35 -2.35 -7.88
C PHE A 90 -1.67 -1.66 -8.20
N ILE A 91 -1.93 -0.58 -7.46
CA ILE A 91 -3.12 0.25 -7.60
C ILE A 91 -2.72 1.72 -7.71
N SER A 92 -3.43 2.49 -8.53
CA SER A 92 -3.31 3.94 -8.57
C SER A 92 -4.24 4.55 -7.52
N ILE A 93 -3.70 4.96 -6.37
CA ILE A 93 -4.46 5.63 -5.30
C ILE A 93 -5.02 6.96 -5.80
N SER A 94 -4.26 7.70 -6.62
CA SER A 94 -4.71 8.96 -7.21
C SER A 94 -5.91 8.82 -8.16
N SER A 95 -6.20 7.60 -8.63
CA SER A 95 -7.36 7.32 -9.48
C SER A 95 -8.63 6.95 -8.70
N LEU A 96 -8.51 6.75 -7.38
CA LEU A 96 -9.64 6.38 -6.53
C LEU A 96 -10.58 7.58 -6.33
N GLU A 97 -11.87 7.37 -6.60
CA GLU A 97 -12.91 8.37 -6.42
C GLU A 97 -13.08 8.75 -4.94
N GLU A 98 -13.23 10.04 -4.65
CA GLU A 98 -13.39 10.59 -3.29
C GLU A 98 -12.32 10.10 -2.29
N PHE A 99 -11.08 9.86 -2.73
CA PHE A 99 -10.02 9.39 -1.86
C PHE A 99 -9.71 10.37 -0.72
N LYS A 100 -9.93 9.93 0.52
CA LYS A 100 -9.71 10.72 1.73
C LYS A 100 -8.79 9.97 2.67
N THR A 101 -8.07 10.75 3.47
CA THR A 101 -7.13 10.24 4.48
C THR A 101 -7.29 11.07 5.74
N SER A 102 -7.26 10.42 6.90
CA SER A 102 -7.32 11.04 8.22
C SER A 102 -6.30 10.38 9.15
N LEU A 103 -5.83 11.13 10.14
CA LEU A 103 -5.06 10.54 11.23
C LEU A 103 -6.03 10.12 12.32
N PRO A 104 -5.78 8.99 13.00
CA PRO A 104 -6.59 8.57 14.13
C PRO A 104 -6.58 9.66 15.22
N PRO A 105 -7.70 9.88 15.93
CA PRO A 105 -7.80 10.92 16.95
C PRO A 105 -6.75 10.68 18.05
N ARG A 106 -5.93 11.70 18.32
CA ARG A 106 -4.98 11.68 19.45
C ARG A 106 -5.77 11.75 20.75
N LYS A 107 -5.98 10.60 21.40
CA LYS A 107 -6.54 10.57 22.75
C LYS A 107 -5.43 10.88 23.75
N TRP A 108 -5.71 11.62 24.81
CA TRP A 108 -4.72 12.03 25.82
C TRP A 108 -3.96 10.85 26.48
N TYR A 109 -4.53 9.64 26.48
CA TYR A 109 -3.89 8.38 26.92
C TYR A 109 -3.14 7.61 25.82
N SER A 110 -3.06 8.13 24.58
CA SER A 110 -2.41 7.48 23.45
C SER A 110 -0.88 7.45 23.55
N VAL A 111 -0.29 8.05 24.60
CA VAL A 111 1.15 7.95 24.90
C VAL A 111 1.57 6.48 25.12
N ILE A 112 0.62 5.62 25.51
CA ILE A 112 0.85 4.19 25.79
C ILE A 112 0.58 3.33 24.54
N PHE A 113 -0.19 3.81 23.55
CA PHE A 113 -0.59 3.06 22.36
C PHE A 113 0.05 3.65 21.09
N ASN A 114 1.29 3.19 20.83
CA ASN A 114 2.17 3.60 19.72
C ASN A 114 1.56 3.33 18.31
N GLU A 115 0.54 2.47 18.20
CA GLU A 115 -0.11 2.11 16.93
C GLU A 115 -0.72 3.31 16.20
N SER A 116 -1.21 4.31 16.93
CA SER A 116 -1.78 5.53 16.35
C SER A 116 -0.75 6.43 15.65
N LYS A 117 0.54 6.29 15.99
CA LYS A 117 1.63 7.12 15.44
C LYS A 117 1.92 6.80 13.97
N TYR A 118 1.69 5.55 13.58
CA TYR A 118 2.06 4.98 12.28
C TYR A 118 0.85 4.65 11.40
N ARG A 119 -0.37 4.90 11.90
CA ARG A 119 -1.61 4.60 11.19
C ARG A 119 -2.19 5.81 10.46
N ILE A 120 -2.61 5.60 9.22
CA ILE A 120 -3.41 6.53 8.42
C ILE A 120 -4.72 5.83 8.09
N ASP A 121 -5.85 6.38 8.52
CA ASP A 121 -7.16 5.91 8.07
C ASP A 121 -7.45 6.47 6.68
N ALA A 122 -8.02 5.66 5.81
CA ALA A 122 -8.29 6.01 4.42
C ALA A 122 -9.67 5.52 3.98
N SER A 123 -10.26 6.26 3.03
CA SER A 123 -11.51 5.87 2.40
C SER A 123 -11.53 6.26 0.93
N PHE A 124 -12.31 5.54 0.14
CA PHE A 124 -12.62 5.89 -1.25
C PHE A 124 -14.05 5.44 -1.57
N ARG A 125 -14.60 5.98 -2.66
CA ARG A 125 -15.89 5.57 -3.20
C ARG A 125 -15.68 4.67 -4.42
N ARG A 126 -16.50 3.63 -4.53
CA ARG A 126 -16.59 2.79 -5.73
C ARG A 126 -18.00 2.22 -5.82
N ASP A 127 -18.58 2.24 -7.01
CA ASP A 127 -19.93 1.71 -7.27
C ASP A 127 -21.00 2.25 -6.29
N GLY A 128 -20.87 3.53 -5.91
CA GLY A 128 -21.77 4.19 -4.96
C GLY A 128 -21.54 3.87 -3.48
N ILE A 129 -20.62 2.96 -3.14
CA ILE A 129 -20.30 2.52 -1.78
C ILE A 129 -18.99 3.15 -1.30
N THR A 130 -18.97 3.63 -0.06
CA THR A 130 -17.73 4.09 0.58
C THR A 130 -17.02 2.91 1.23
N HIS A 131 -15.78 2.68 0.82
CA HIS A 131 -14.91 1.66 1.37
C HIS A 131 -13.90 2.30 2.33
N TYR A 132 -13.68 1.64 3.48
CA TYR A 132 -12.73 2.07 4.50
C TYR A 132 -11.59 1.07 4.66
N PHE A 133 -10.40 1.60 4.90
CA PHE A 133 -9.19 0.84 5.15
C PHE A 133 -8.18 1.70 5.92
N SER A 134 -7.05 1.12 6.30
CA SER A 134 -5.96 1.86 6.95
C SER A 134 -4.61 1.46 6.38
N PHE A 135 -3.71 2.44 6.28
CA PHE A 135 -2.29 2.18 6.11
C PHE A 135 -1.60 2.13 7.48
N THR A 136 -0.68 1.19 7.66
CA THR A 136 0.33 1.24 8.73
C THR A 136 1.69 1.50 8.08
N THR A 137 2.29 2.65 8.34
CA THR A 137 3.53 3.12 7.70
C THR A 137 4.75 2.88 8.59
N HIS A 138 5.94 2.79 7.99
CA HIS A 138 7.17 2.65 8.78
C HIS A 138 7.62 3.99 9.39
N LYS A 139 7.43 5.10 8.67
CA LYS A 139 7.61 6.47 9.17
C LYS A 139 6.35 7.02 9.84
N PRO A 140 6.45 8.10 10.64
CA PRO A 140 5.29 8.73 11.27
C PRO A 140 4.17 9.04 10.26
N ALA A 141 2.95 8.59 10.58
CA ALA A 141 1.77 8.70 9.71
C ALA A 141 1.49 10.14 9.27
N PHE A 142 1.76 11.12 10.14
CA PHE A 142 1.59 12.54 9.83
C PHE A 142 2.45 13.00 8.64
N GLU A 143 3.71 12.56 8.57
CA GLU A 143 4.63 12.93 7.48
C GLU A 143 4.16 12.32 6.15
N ILE A 144 3.79 11.05 6.19
CA ILE A 144 3.34 10.31 5.02
C ILE A 144 1.99 10.83 4.52
N GLN A 145 1.02 11.03 5.42
CA GLN A 145 -0.29 11.59 5.08
C GLN A 145 -0.17 12.99 4.47
N LYS A 146 0.67 13.87 5.05
CA LYS A 146 0.93 15.21 4.50
C LYS A 146 1.45 15.13 3.05
N ARG A 147 2.32 14.15 2.76
CA ARG A 147 2.79 13.92 1.39
C ARG A 147 1.69 13.37 0.48
N MET A 148 0.90 12.40 0.94
CA MET A 148 -0.23 11.84 0.16
C MET A 148 -1.26 12.91 -0.21
N GLN A 149 -1.47 13.91 0.65
CA GLN A 149 -2.41 15.01 0.39
C GLN A 149 -2.02 15.89 -0.81
N GLN A 150 -0.77 15.86 -1.26
CA GLN A 150 -0.33 16.59 -2.47
C GLN A 150 -0.92 16.00 -3.76
N TYR A 151 -1.46 14.79 -3.71
CA TYR A 151 -2.00 14.04 -4.86
C TYR A 151 -3.53 13.99 -4.88
N LYS A 152 -4.19 14.67 -3.93
CA LYS A 152 -5.66 14.80 -3.93
C LYS A 152 -6.05 15.81 -5.01
N LYS A 153 -6.94 15.40 -5.90
CA LYS A 153 -7.62 16.29 -6.85
C LYS A 153 -8.86 16.89 -6.21
#